data_AF-A0AAW1X0W2-F1
#
_entry.id   AF-A0AAW1X0W2-F1
#
_cell.length_a   1.000
_cell.length_b   1.000
_cell.length_c   1.000
_cell.angle_alpha   90.00
_cell.angle_beta   90.00
_cell.angle_gamma   90.00
#
_symmetry.space_group_name_H-M   'P 1'
#
loop_
_entity.id
_entity.type
_entity.pdbx_description
1 polymer ?
#
loop_
_entity_poly.entity_id
_entity_poly.type
_entity_poly.pdbx_seq_one_letter_code
_entity_poly.pdbx_strand_id
1 'polypeptide(L)'
;MSLGTSDTVFGITDDPQPGLEGHVFPNPVDTKSYMVMLCYKNGSLTREDIRNRYADGCWDRFNQYLPLAKPLNGGKMGFYYKEHEILPPLPVYACSWFHRYILDNFTGDTLEVVSVREVEEDFDPVFDEGLFFKIAIVHMVVEGQFMSMRGHAERFGMPSPPKRLIATGGASVNRPILYIAACVFGCEVYTVQRSDSASLGAALRAAHGWLCSKKGTFVPFSCLYEKKSENTSLKCKLEAIPDITLVSKYGLMVKKRLEIENLLVEKLGSI
;
A
#
# COMPACT_ATOMS: atom_id res chain seq x y z
N MET A 1 -2.52 2.86 6.70
CA MET A 1 -1.38 3.21 5.83
C MET A 1 -1.03 4.67 6.04
N SER A 2 0.21 4.95 6.42
CA SER A 2 0.77 6.30 6.44
C SER A 2 1.56 6.49 5.14
N LEU A 3 1.14 7.43 4.30
CA LEU A 3 1.72 7.67 2.99
C LEU A 3 2.56 8.96 2.99
N GLY A 4 3.87 8.81 3.15
CA GLY A 4 4.81 9.91 3.37
C GLY A 4 6.14 9.69 2.64
N THR A 5 7.21 10.36 3.10
CA THR A 5 8.57 10.17 2.54
C THR A 5 8.93 8.69 2.47
N SER A 6 8.67 7.99 3.57
CA SER A 6 8.54 6.54 3.63
C SER A 6 7.07 6.19 3.86
N ASP A 7 6.64 5.06 3.32
CA ASP A 7 5.30 4.56 3.54
C ASP A 7 5.31 3.52 4.67
N THR A 8 4.23 3.48 5.45
CA THR A 8 4.10 2.53 6.56
C THR A 8 2.72 1.89 6.57
N VAL A 9 2.68 0.57 6.62
CA VAL A 9 1.44 -0.21 6.81
C VAL A 9 1.37 -0.65 8.27
N PHE A 10 0.25 -0.33 8.91
CA PHE A 10 -0.11 -0.87 10.21
C PHE A 10 -1.31 -1.80 10.02
N GLY A 11 -1.25 -2.98 10.62
CA GLY A 11 -2.35 -3.94 10.61
C GLY A 11 -2.53 -4.60 11.97
N ILE A 12 -3.67 -5.26 12.14
CA ILE A 12 -4.00 -6.05 13.32
C ILE A 12 -4.24 -7.48 12.86
N THR A 13 -3.69 -8.45 13.57
CA THR A 13 -3.91 -9.87 13.34
C THR A 13 -3.96 -10.64 14.66
N ASP A 14 -4.73 -11.72 14.69
CA ASP A 14 -4.79 -12.65 15.81
C ASP A 14 -3.77 -13.81 15.67
N ASP A 15 -3.24 -14.02 14.46
CA ASP A 15 -2.28 -15.08 14.13
C ASP A 15 -1.10 -14.49 13.32
N PRO A 16 -0.17 -13.78 14.00
CA PRO A 16 0.95 -13.16 13.31
C PRO A 16 1.94 -14.20 12.80
N GLN A 17 2.48 -13.97 11.62
CA GLN A 17 3.53 -14.79 11.01
C GLN A 17 4.84 -13.99 10.99
N PRO A 18 5.59 -13.90 12.13
CA PRO A 18 6.82 -13.13 12.18
C PRO A 18 7.90 -13.72 11.26
N GLY A 19 8.66 -12.85 10.61
CA GLY A 19 9.76 -13.22 9.71
C GLY A 19 11.03 -12.44 10.02
N LEU A 20 12.00 -12.53 9.11
CA LEU A 20 13.23 -11.71 9.15
C LEU A 20 12.97 -10.25 8.76
N GLU A 21 11.82 -10.01 8.13
CA GLU A 21 11.35 -8.71 7.68
C GLU A 21 10.20 -8.22 8.58
N GLY A 22 9.87 -6.92 8.49
CA GLY A 22 8.72 -6.34 9.19
C GLY A 22 8.82 -6.40 10.72
N HIS A 23 7.78 -5.92 11.40
CA HIS A 23 7.72 -5.90 12.86
C HIS A 23 6.36 -6.35 13.38
N VAL A 24 6.37 -7.27 14.35
CA VAL A 24 5.18 -7.71 15.07
C VAL A 24 5.30 -7.28 16.53
N PHE A 25 4.28 -6.61 17.04
CA PHE A 25 4.20 -6.13 18.41
C PHE A 25 2.91 -6.66 19.08
N PRO A 26 2.89 -6.84 20.41
CA PRO A 26 1.62 -6.97 21.13
C PRO A 26 0.72 -5.77 20.84
N ASN A 27 -0.57 -5.99 20.61
CA ASN A 27 -1.49 -4.89 20.35
C ASN A 27 -1.59 -3.96 21.59
N PRO A 28 -1.41 -2.64 21.45
CA PRO A 28 -1.37 -1.71 22.58
C PRO A 28 -2.73 -1.45 23.26
N VAL A 29 -3.83 -1.96 22.69
CA VAL A 29 -5.21 -1.71 23.15
C VAL A 29 -6.08 -2.96 23.28
N ASP A 30 -5.58 -4.11 22.85
CA ASP A 30 -6.26 -5.41 22.93
C ASP A 30 -5.25 -6.49 23.34
N THR A 31 -5.57 -7.29 24.35
CA THR A 31 -4.65 -8.26 24.95
C THR A 31 -4.56 -9.57 24.17
N LYS A 32 -5.40 -9.77 23.15
CA LYS A 32 -5.47 -11.04 22.39
C LYS A 32 -4.88 -10.96 20.98
N SER A 33 -4.72 -9.76 20.44
CA SER A 33 -4.27 -9.54 19.08
C SER A 33 -2.88 -8.91 19.04
N TYR A 34 -2.31 -8.84 17.84
CA TYR A 34 -1.00 -8.29 17.54
C TYR A 34 -1.12 -7.14 16.55
N MET A 35 -0.19 -6.20 16.65
CA MET A 35 -0.01 -5.13 15.69
C MET A 35 1.19 -5.47 14.79
N VAL A 36 0.98 -5.41 13.48
CA VAL A 36 2.06 -5.55 12.49
C VAL A 36 2.38 -4.17 11.92
N MET A 37 3.67 -3.86 11.80
CA MET A 37 4.19 -2.64 11.18
C MET A 37 5.16 -3.01 10.07
N LEU A 38 4.85 -2.57 8.85
CA LEU A 38 5.68 -2.76 7.65
C LEU A 38 6.14 -1.40 7.14
N CYS A 39 7.43 -1.27 6.85
CA CYS A 39 8.06 -0.01 6.47
C CYS A 39 8.62 -0.11 5.06
N TYR A 40 8.36 0.92 4.26
CA TYR A 40 8.82 1.03 2.88
C TYR A 40 9.59 2.33 2.73
N LYS A 41 10.86 2.23 2.30
CA LYS A 41 11.73 3.38 2.12
C LYS A 41 11.25 4.25 0.96
N ASN A 42 10.87 3.62 -0.15
CA ASN A 42 10.55 4.27 -1.42
C ASN A 42 9.07 4.72 -1.50
N GLY A 43 8.69 5.72 -0.69
CA GLY A 43 7.32 6.26 -0.62
C GLY A 43 7.07 7.44 -1.56
N SER A 44 6.84 8.62 -0.99
CA SER A 44 6.41 9.82 -1.73
C SER A 44 7.47 10.37 -2.66
N LEU A 45 8.76 10.26 -2.33
CA LEU A 45 9.84 10.75 -3.19
C LEU A 45 9.93 9.96 -4.49
N THR A 46 9.58 8.67 -4.47
CA THR A 46 9.48 7.84 -5.66
C THR A 46 8.30 8.27 -6.52
N ARG A 47 7.13 8.51 -5.92
CA ARG A 47 5.96 9.05 -6.64
C ARG A 47 6.23 10.44 -7.24
N GLU A 48 6.95 11.28 -6.50
CA GLU A 48 7.38 12.61 -6.95
C GLU A 48 8.36 12.54 -8.14
N ASP A 49 9.31 11.62 -8.12
CA ASP A 49 10.23 11.42 -9.24
C ASP A 49 9.49 10.99 -10.51
N ILE A 50 8.56 10.03 -10.38
CA ILE A 50 7.69 9.61 -11.49
C ILE A 50 6.81 10.76 -11.98
N ARG A 51 6.25 11.58 -11.08
CA ARG A 51 5.53 12.81 -11.46
C ARG A 51 6.42 13.76 -12.26
N ASN A 52 7.66 13.97 -11.84
CA ASN A 52 8.58 14.88 -12.51
C ASN A 52 8.94 14.40 -13.93
N ARG A 53 9.19 13.10 -14.09
CA ARG A 53 9.58 12.52 -15.39
C ARG A 53 8.40 12.32 -16.34
N TYR A 54 7.26 11.85 -15.83
CA TYR A 54 6.18 11.33 -16.68
C TYR A 54 4.88 12.15 -16.59
N ALA A 55 4.77 13.13 -15.69
CA ALA A 55 3.60 13.99 -15.54
C ALA A 55 3.96 15.50 -15.49
N ASP A 56 5.07 15.87 -16.14
CA ASP A 56 5.52 17.26 -16.31
C ASP A 56 5.69 18.01 -14.97
N GLY A 57 6.07 17.29 -13.91
CA GLY A 57 6.22 17.86 -12.57
C GLY A 57 4.90 18.27 -11.90
N CYS A 58 3.75 17.93 -12.47
CA CYS A 58 2.44 18.41 -12.02
C CYS A 58 1.60 17.29 -11.38
N TRP A 59 1.20 17.49 -10.12
CA TRP A 59 0.33 16.53 -9.43
C TRP A 59 -1.06 16.45 -10.08
N ASP A 60 -1.61 17.53 -10.61
CA ASP A 60 -2.93 17.47 -11.26
C ASP A 60 -2.89 16.59 -12.50
N ARG A 61 -1.81 16.69 -13.30
CA ARG A 61 -1.60 15.81 -14.45
C ARG A 61 -1.36 14.36 -14.04
N PHE A 62 -0.55 14.12 -13.00
CA PHE A 62 -0.36 12.79 -12.42
C PHE A 62 -1.72 12.18 -12.02
N ASN A 63 -2.57 12.96 -11.37
CA ASN A 63 -3.88 12.52 -10.89
C ASN A 63 -4.85 12.23 -12.03
N GLN A 64 -4.77 12.99 -13.14
CA GLN A 64 -5.55 12.75 -14.35
C GLN A 64 -5.14 11.44 -15.04
N TYR A 65 -3.87 11.04 -14.97
CA TYR A 65 -3.39 9.83 -15.63
C TYR A 65 -3.84 8.55 -14.92
N LEU A 66 -3.88 8.55 -13.58
CA LEU A 66 -4.24 7.36 -12.79
C LEU A 66 -5.55 6.67 -13.23
N PRO A 67 -6.68 7.37 -13.42
CA PRO A 67 -7.94 6.74 -13.87
C PRO A 67 -7.98 6.41 -15.37
N LEU A 68 -7.03 6.92 -16.18
CA LEU A 68 -6.99 6.65 -17.63
C LEU A 68 -6.27 5.34 -17.98
N ALA A 69 -5.58 4.74 -17.01
CA ALA A 69 -4.95 3.45 -17.21
C ALA A 69 -6.00 2.37 -17.48
N LYS A 70 -5.64 1.40 -18.33
CA LYS A 70 -6.47 0.21 -18.55
C LYS A 70 -6.59 -0.57 -17.23
N PRO A 71 -7.68 -1.34 -17.00
CA PRO A 71 -7.78 -2.22 -15.84
C PRO A 71 -6.52 -3.09 -15.69
N LEU A 72 -6.00 -3.21 -14.45
CA LEU A 72 -4.77 -3.96 -14.12
C LEU A 72 -3.55 -3.51 -14.95
N ASN A 73 -3.59 -2.25 -15.40
CA ASN A 73 -2.64 -1.62 -16.31
C ASN A 73 -2.34 -2.41 -17.60
N GLY A 74 -3.28 -3.27 -18.03
CA GLY A 74 -3.07 -4.20 -19.13
C GLY A 74 -1.92 -5.19 -18.90
N GLY A 75 -1.76 -5.67 -17.66
CA GLY A 75 -0.73 -6.64 -17.27
C GLY A 75 0.66 -6.05 -17.05
N LYS A 76 0.82 -4.72 -17.12
CA LYS A 76 2.11 -4.07 -16.87
C LYS A 76 2.35 -3.92 -15.37
N MET A 77 3.55 -4.26 -14.94
CA MET A 77 3.95 -4.22 -13.54
C MET A 77 5.28 -3.49 -13.41
N GLY A 78 5.41 -2.63 -12.40
CA GLY A 78 6.62 -1.87 -12.15
C GLY A 78 7.06 -1.95 -10.69
N PHE A 79 8.37 -1.99 -10.51
CA PHE A 79 9.08 -1.97 -9.24
C PHE A 79 10.00 -0.76 -9.27
N TYR A 80 9.92 0.15 -8.30
CA TYR A 80 10.64 1.43 -8.32
C TYR A 80 11.35 1.65 -6.98
N TYR A 81 12.65 1.37 -6.96
CA TYR A 81 13.52 1.44 -5.78
C TYR A 81 14.63 2.48 -6.04
N LYS A 82 14.44 3.70 -5.55
CA LYS A 82 15.42 4.79 -5.66
C LYS A 82 16.48 4.75 -4.56
N GLU A 83 16.10 4.25 -3.41
CA GLU A 83 16.97 3.95 -2.27
C GLU A 83 16.82 2.48 -1.90
N HIS A 84 17.83 1.96 -1.20
CA HIS A 84 17.79 0.64 -0.58
C HIS A 84 16.42 0.41 0.09
N GLU A 85 15.67 -0.57 -0.42
CA GLU A 85 14.33 -0.87 0.10
C GLU A 85 14.45 -1.66 1.40
N ILE A 86 13.51 -1.43 2.31
CA ILE A 86 13.42 -2.16 3.58
C ILE A 86 12.61 -3.44 3.39
N LEU A 87 11.54 -3.36 2.62
CA LEU A 87 10.62 -4.47 2.39
C LEU A 87 10.19 -4.54 0.92
N PRO A 88 10.75 -5.48 0.14
CA PRO A 88 11.82 -6.42 0.51
C PRO A 88 13.18 -5.71 0.75
N PRO A 89 14.15 -6.34 1.41
CA PRO A 89 15.48 -5.81 1.66
C PRO A 89 16.33 -5.80 0.38
N LEU A 90 15.95 -4.97 -0.60
CA LEU A 90 16.60 -4.88 -1.90
C LEU A 90 17.67 -3.77 -1.95
N PRO A 91 18.89 -4.08 -2.41
CA PRO A 91 19.86 -3.04 -2.71
C PRO A 91 19.45 -2.22 -3.92
N VAL A 92 19.85 -0.94 -3.94
CA VAL A 92 19.77 -0.12 -5.16
C VAL A 92 21.17 0.00 -5.76
N TYR A 93 21.29 -0.47 -7.00
CA TYR A 93 22.46 -0.24 -7.83
C TYR A 93 22.17 0.92 -8.78
N ALA A 94 23.15 1.82 -8.97
CA ALA A 94 22.97 3.09 -9.66
C ALA A 94 22.36 2.99 -11.08
N CYS A 95 22.44 1.84 -11.74
CA CYS A 95 21.91 1.59 -13.08
C CYS A 95 20.58 0.81 -13.13
N SER A 96 19.98 0.44 -11.99
CA SER A 96 18.77 -0.42 -11.95
C SER A 96 17.83 -0.03 -10.80
N TRP A 97 17.37 1.23 -10.80
CA TRP A 97 16.42 1.74 -9.80
C TRP A 97 14.95 1.45 -10.15
N PHE A 98 14.69 0.87 -11.33
CA PHE A 98 13.39 0.34 -11.68
C PHE A 98 13.51 -1.01 -12.38
N HIS A 99 12.47 -1.83 -12.23
CA HIS A 99 12.28 -3.07 -12.96
C HIS A 99 10.85 -3.10 -13.49
N ARG A 100 10.68 -3.41 -14.77
CA ARG A 100 9.37 -3.39 -15.43
C ARG A 100 9.12 -4.74 -16.08
N TYR A 101 7.89 -5.20 -15.93
CA TYR A 101 7.46 -6.50 -16.43
C TYR A 101 6.11 -6.40 -17.12
N ILE A 102 5.88 -7.31 -18.06
CA ILE A 102 4.59 -7.52 -18.69
C ILE A 102 4.14 -8.95 -18.39
N LEU A 103 2.93 -9.07 -17.85
CA LEU A 103 2.22 -10.33 -17.69
C LEU A 103 1.43 -10.61 -18.98
N ASP A 104 2.02 -11.37 -19.90
CA ASP A 104 1.35 -11.73 -21.15
C ASP A 104 0.17 -12.67 -20.87
N ASN A 105 -0.91 -12.52 -21.64
CA ASN A 105 -2.14 -13.30 -21.52
C ASN A 105 -2.87 -13.17 -20.17
N PHE A 106 -2.50 -12.19 -19.33
CA PHE A 106 -3.17 -11.98 -18.05
C PHE A 106 -4.54 -11.29 -18.25
N THR A 107 -5.62 -12.05 -18.05
CA THR A 107 -7.01 -11.53 -18.06
C THR A 107 -7.55 -11.21 -16.65
N GLY A 108 -6.79 -11.60 -15.62
CA GLY A 108 -7.19 -11.49 -14.21
C GLY A 108 -7.96 -12.69 -13.67
N ASP A 109 -8.17 -13.75 -14.45
CA ASP A 109 -8.99 -14.89 -14.03
C ASP A 109 -8.16 -16.13 -13.64
N THR A 110 -6.97 -16.30 -14.22
CA THR A 110 -6.05 -17.42 -13.93
C THR A 110 -4.59 -17.01 -14.11
N LEU A 111 -3.67 -17.78 -13.50
CA LEU A 111 -2.23 -17.64 -13.64
C LEU A 111 -1.58 -18.75 -14.50
N GLU A 112 -2.33 -19.79 -14.90
CA GLU A 112 -1.77 -20.99 -15.54
C GLU A 112 -1.13 -20.72 -16.91
N VAL A 113 -1.67 -19.76 -17.67
CA VAL A 113 -1.23 -19.42 -19.04
C VAL A 113 -0.43 -18.11 -19.09
N VAL A 114 -0.08 -17.55 -17.94
CA VAL A 114 0.56 -16.25 -17.83
C VAL A 114 2.08 -16.40 -17.91
N SER A 115 2.69 -15.82 -18.94
CA SER A 115 4.15 -15.66 -19.01
C SER A 115 4.56 -14.27 -18.54
N VAL A 116 5.75 -14.18 -17.96
CA VAL A 116 6.33 -12.94 -17.45
C VAL A 116 7.51 -12.55 -18.34
N ARG A 117 7.51 -11.30 -18.83
CA ARG A 117 8.61 -10.74 -19.63
C ARG A 117 9.17 -9.49 -18.94
N GLU A 118 10.47 -9.47 -18.68
CA GLU A 118 11.20 -8.26 -18.25
C GLU A 118 11.37 -7.31 -19.44
N VAL A 119 11.26 -6.00 -19.19
CA VAL A 119 11.41 -4.96 -20.22
C VAL A 119 12.52 -4.00 -19.77
N GLU A 120 13.63 -3.97 -20.53
CA GLU A 120 14.87 -3.30 -20.13
C GLU A 120 14.94 -1.79 -20.50
N GLU A 121 14.12 -1.31 -21.44
CA GLU A 121 14.15 0.09 -21.88
C GLU A 121 12.95 0.91 -21.37
N ASP A 122 13.14 2.24 -21.21
CA ASP A 122 12.07 3.19 -21.49
C ASP A 122 11.52 2.85 -22.88
N PHE A 123 10.21 2.70 -23.01
CA PHE A 123 9.55 1.93 -24.09
C PHE A 123 9.98 2.40 -25.51
N ASP A 124 11.09 1.92 -26.07
CA ASP A 124 11.55 2.19 -27.45
C ASP A 124 11.51 3.69 -27.88
N PRO A 125 12.63 4.44 -27.78
CA PRO A 125 12.69 5.90 -27.98
C PRO A 125 12.39 6.38 -29.41
N VAL A 126 11.99 5.50 -30.33
CA VAL A 126 11.56 5.89 -31.68
C VAL A 126 10.04 6.15 -31.75
N PHE A 127 9.27 5.73 -30.75
CA PHE A 127 7.82 5.99 -30.64
C PHE A 127 7.33 6.42 -29.22
N ASP A 128 8.26 6.61 -28.27
CA ASP A 128 7.98 6.80 -26.83
C ASP A 128 7.63 8.21 -26.34
N GLU A 129 6.86 8.98 -27.13
CA GLU A 129 6.23 10.22 -26.64
C GLU A 129 4.70 10.07 -26.47
N GLY A 130 4.21 8.83 -26.40
CA GLY A 130 2.79 8.54 -26.31
C GLY A 130 2.22 8.79 -24.91
N LEU A 131 1.13 9.55 -24.82
CA LEU A 131 0.35 9.75 -23.59
C LEU A 131 0.05 8.44 -22.83
N PHE A 132 -0.20 7.34 -23.55
CA PHE A 132 -0.48 6.02 -22.95
C PHE A 132 0.68 5.42 -22.17
N PHE A 133 1.93 5.66 -22.59
CA PHE A 133 3.10 5.19 -21.86
C PHE A 133 3.23 5.91 -20.52
N LYS A 134 3.11 7.25 -20.55
CA LYS A 134 3.11 8.09 -19.34
C LYS A 134 2.01 7.68 -18.35
N ILE A 135 0.80 7.43 -18.87
CA ILE A 135 -0.32 6.90 -18.08
C ILE A 135 0.04 5.58 -17.41
N ALA A 136 0.60 4.63 -18.17
CA ALA A 136 0.96 3.33 -17.64
C ALA A 136 2.00 3.42 -16.54
N ILE A 137 3.06 4.23 -16.69
CA ILE A 137 4.13 4.40 -15.69
C ILE A 137 3.61 5.04 -14.41
N VAL A 138 2.82 6.11 -14.54
CA VAL A 138 2.18 6.77 -13.39
C VAL A 138 1.28 5.81 -12.63
N HIS A 139 0.55 4.93 -13.33
CA HIS A 139 -0.26 3.91 -12.68
C HIS A 139 0.61 2.82 -12.03
N MET A 140 1.66 2.32 -12.70
CA MET A 140 2.54 1.26 -12.19
C MET A 140 3.16 1.62 -10.84
N VAL A 141 3.64 2.85 -10.65
CA VAL A 141 4.30 3.21 -9.38
C VAL A 141 3.32 3.14 -8.20
N VAL A 142 2.07 3.55 -8.40
CA VAL A 142 1.05 3.54 -7.34
C VAL A 142 0.51 2.13 -7.11
N GLU A 143 0.13 1.44 -8.18
CA GLU A 143 -0.40 0.08 -8.14
C GLU A 143 0.63 -0.90 -7.57
N GLY A 144 1.88 -0.80 -8.02
CA GLY A 144 3.01 -1.62 -7.57
C GLY A 144 3.32 -1.45 -6.08
N GLN A 145 3.28 -0.21 -5.57
CA GLN A 145 3.45 0.06 -4.13
C GLN A 145 2.34 -0.61 -3.31
N PHE A 146 1.07 -0.46 -3.69
CA PHE A 146 -0.03 -1.07 -2.94
C PHE A 146 -0.07 -2.60 -3.05
N MET A 147 0.28 -3.16 -4.21
CA MET A 147 0.38 -4.61 -4.36
C MET A 147 1.49 -5.21 -3.49
N SER A 148 2.63 -4.51 -3.36
CA SER A 148 3.69 -4.87 -2.41
C SER A 148 3.15 -4.85 -0.98
N MET A 149 2.51 -3.74 -0.59
CA MET A 149 1.92 -3.58 0.74
C MET A 149 0.90 -4.66 1.09
N ARG A 150 0.01 -5.01 0.17
CA ARG A 150 -0.96 -6.10 0.35
C ARG A 150 -0.28 -7.45 0.46
N GLY A 151 0.62 -7.78 -0.46
CA GLY A 151 1.29 -9.08 -0.48
C GLY A 151 2.10 -9.35 0.79
N HIS A 152 2.84 -8.34 1.26
CA HIS A 152 3.54 -8.44 2.53
C HIS A 152 2.57 -8.48 3.72
N ALA A 153 1.51 -7.68 3.75
CA ALA A 153 0.50 -7.74 4.80
C ALA A 153 -0.09 -9.15 4.96
N GLU A 154 -0.44 -9.81 3.84
CA GLU A 154 -0.90 -11.20 3.81
C GLU A 154 0.15 -12.17 4.37
N ARG A 155 1.42 -12.00 4.00
CA ARG A 155 2.55 -12.81 4.49
C ARG A 155 2.68 -12.76 6.02
N PHE A 156 2.37 -11.62 6.65
CA PHE A 156 2.42 -11.46 8.11
C PHE A 156 1.11 -11.86 8.82
N GLY A 157 0.17 -12.50 8.12
CA GLY A 157 -1.09 -12.98 8.69
C GLY A 157 -2.17 -11.91 8.81
N MET A 158 -2.03 -10.76 8.14
CA MET A 158 -3.13 -9.78 8.11
C MET A 158 -4.29 -10.28 7.24
N PRO A 159 -5.55 -10.02 7.61
CA PRO A 159 -6.71 -10.40 6.79
C PRO A 159 -6.68 -9.77 5.40
N SER A 160 -7.07 -10.55 4.39
CA SER A 160 -7.21 -10.09 3.01
C SER A 160 -8.53 -10.58 2.39
N PRO A 161 -9.45 -9.66 2.02
CA PRO A 161 -9.35 -8.22 2.21
C PRO A 161 -9.44 -7.82 3.70
N PRO A 162 -8.78 -6.71 4.12
CA PRO A 162 -8.99 -6.18 5.47
C PRO A 162 -10.37 -5.55 5.60
N LYS A 163 -10.87 -5.38 6.82
CA LYS A 163 -12.21 -4.81 7.07
C LYS A 163 -12.36 -3.38 6.54
N ARG A 164 -11.30 -2.58 6.65
CA ARG A 164 -11.21 -1.21 6.13
C ARG A 164 -9.76 -0.78 6.08
N LEU A 165 -9.45 0.18 5.22
CA LEU A 165 -8.19 0.89 5.23
C LEU A 165 -8.39 2.30 5.79
N ILE A 166 -7.39 2.76 6.55
CA ILE A 166 -7.27 4.15 6.97
C ILE A 166 -5.99 4.70 6.37
N ALA A 167 -6.12 5.73 5.52
CA ALA A 167 -5.01 6.42 4.88
C ALA A 167 -4.74 7.76 5.57
N THR A 168 -3.46 8.03 5.84
CA THR A 168 -2.95 9.30 6.36
C THR A 168 -1.71 9.73 5.58
N GLY A 169 -1.21 10.93 5.84
CA GLY A 169 0.00 11.47 5.18
C GLY A 169 -0.32 12.25 3.91
N GLY A 170 0.71 12.75 3.24
CA GLY A 170 0.56 13.69 2.12
C GLY A 170 -0.25 13.11 0.95
N ALA A 171 -0.07 11.83 0.63
CA ALA A 171 -0.80 11.21 -0.48
C ALA A 171 -2.26 10.87 -0.14
N SER A 172 -2.69 10.95 1.13
CA SER A 172 -4.06 10.58 1.50
C SER A 172 -5.12 11.61 1.07
N VAL A 173 -4.72 12.77 0.53
CA VAL A 173 -5.65 13.73 -0.09
C VAL A 173 -5.93 13.40 -1.56
N ASN A 174 -5.18 12.47 -2.15
CA ASN A 174 -5.23 12.13 -3.56
C ASN A 174 -6.21 10.99 -3.81
N ARG A 175 -7.44 11.33 -4.24
CA ARG A 175 -8.53 10.36 -4.44
C ARG A 175 -8.22 9.26 -5.44
N PRO A 176 -7.66 9.54 -6.64
CA PRO A 176 -7.23 8.48 -7.55
C PRO A 176 -6.25 7.47 -6.93
N ILE A 177 -5.28 7.93 -6.12
CA ILE A 177 -4.37 7.03 -5.38
C ILE A 177 -5.16 6.16 -4.40
N LEU A 178 -6.08 6.75 -3.62
CA LEU A 178 -6.89 6.00 -2.66
C LEU A 178 -7.83 5.00 -3.34
N TYR A 179 -8.32 5.31 -4.54
CA TYR A 179 -9.15 4.38 -5.32
C TYR A 179 -8.36 3.14 -5.75
N ILE A 180 -7.12 3.32 -6.22
CA ILE A 180 -6.24 2.19 -6.56
C ILE A 180 -5.96 1.36 -5.30
N ALA A 181 -5.66 2.01 -4.17
CA ALA A 181 -5.47 1.31 -2.90
C ALA A 181 -6.71 0.50 -2.49
N ALA A 182 -7.92 1.07 -2.65
CA ALA A 182 -9.18 0.39 -2.37
C ALA A 182 -9.30 -0.88 -3.23
N CYS A 183 -9.11 -0.77 -4.54
CA CYS A 183 -9.21 -1.89 -5.47
C CYS A 183 -8.15 -2.97 -5.20
N VAL A 184 -6.90 -2.58 -4.95
CA VAL A 184 -5.80 -3.50 -4.66
C VAL A 184 -6.03 -4.24 -3.35
N PHE A 185 -6.46 -3.58 -2.27
CA PHE A 185 -6.73 -4.25 -0.99
C PHE A 185 -8.12 -4.90 -0.91
N GLY A 186 -9.04 -4.52 -1.80
CA GLY A 186 -10.40 -5.04 -1.82
C GLY A 186 -11.29 -4.57 -0.68
N CYS A 187 -11.07 -3.35 -0.16
CA CYS A 187 -11.91 -2.80 0.89
C CYS A 187 -12.03 -1.27 0.81
N GLU A 188 -12.97 -0.71 1.57
CA GLU A 188 -13.19 0.72 1.66
C GLU A 188 -12.00 1.45 2.30
N VAL A 189 -11.68 2.64 1.76
CA VAL A 189 -10.60 3.49 2.24
C VAL A 189 -11.16 4.75 2.87
N TYR A 190 -10.72 5.00 4.09
CA TYR A 190 -11.09 6.14 4.91
C TYR A 190 -9.89 7.05 5.16
N THR A 191 -10.14 8.33 5.40
CA THR A 191 -9.14 9.28 5.90
C THR A 191 -9.57 9.84 7.26
N VAL A 192 -8.60 10.34 8.03
CA VAL A 192 -8.84 10.97 9.33
C VAL A 192 -8.34 12.42 9.27
N GLN A 193 -9.15 13.36 9.74
CA GLN A 193 -8.82 14.80 9.71
C GLN A 193 -7.91 15.23 10.87
N ARG A 194 -6.81 14.51 11.15
CA ARG A 194 -5.79 14.93 12.13
C ARG A 194 -4.41 14.32 11.84
N SER A 195 -3.38 15.15 11.97
CA SER A 195 -1.97 14.73 11.91
C SER A 195 -1.48 14.06 13.21
N ASP A 196 -2.07 14.40 14.36
CA ASP A 196 -1.51 14.07 15.69
C ASP A 196 -2.04 12.75 16.25
N SER A 197 -1.98 11.68 15.46
CA SER A 197 -2.53 10.36 15.80
C SER A 197 -1.90 9.77 17.06
N ALA A 198 -0.58 9.91 17.25
CA ALA A 198 0.14 9.40 18.40
C ALA A 198 -0.30 10.08 19.71
N SER A 199 -0.34 11.42 19.73
CA SER A 199 -0.76 12.19 20.90
C SER A 199 -2.22 11.91 21.29
N LEU A 200 -3.11 11.80 20.29
CA LEU A 200 -4.50 11.39 20.53
C LEU A 200 -4.58 9.96 21.06
N GLY A 201 -3.81 9.03 20.50
CA GLY A 201 -3.72 7.65 20.97
C GLY A 201 -3.25 7.56 22.42
N ALA A 202 -2.23 8.35 22.81
CA ALA A 202 -1.75 8.42 24.18
C ALA A 202 -2.82 8.95 25.14
N ALA A 203 -3.53 10.03 24.78
CA ALA A 203 -4.63 10.56 25.58
C ALA A 203 -5.78 9.54 25.74
N LEU A 204 -6.11 8.80 24.68
CA LEU A 204 -7.14 7.75 24.74
C LEU A 204 -6.70 6.57 25.61
N ARG A 205 -5.42 6.16 25.56
CA ARG A 205 -4.88 5.12 26.45
C ARG A 205 -4.86 5.56 27.91
N ALA A 206 -4.55 6.82 28.20
CA ALA A 206 -4.66 7.35 29.56
C ALA A 206 -6.13 7.33 30.07
N ALA A 207 -7.08 7.74 29.22
CA ALA A 207 -8.51 7.67 29.54
C ALA A 207 -9.01 6.22 29.74
N HIS A 208 -8.49 5.27 28.95
CA HIS A 208 -8.78 3.84 29.11
C HIS A 208 -8.27 3.30 30.45
N GLY A 209 -7.03 3.63 30.83
CA GLY A 209 -6.45 3.24 32.11
C GLY A 209 -7.28 3.76 33.30
N TRP A 210 -7.73 5.01 33.24
CA TRP A 210 -8.63 5.58 34.25
C TRP A 210 -9.97 4.83 34.32
N LEU A 211 -10.56 4.46 33.18
CA LEU A 211 -11.83 3.73 33.13
C LEU A 211 -11.71 2.30 33.70
N CYS A 212 -10.62 1.60 33.40
CA CYS A 212 -10.31 0.29 33.99
C CYS A 212 -10.15 0.39 35.50
N SER A 213 -9.39 1.39 35.98
CA SER A 213 -9.22 1.65 37.42
C SER A 213 -10.56 1.92 38.12
N LYS A 214 -11.41 2.77 37.54
CA LYS A 214 -12.77 3.06 38.04
C LYS A 214 -13.66 1.83 38.14
N LYS A 215 -13.53 0.87 37.22
CA LYS A 215 -14.34 -0.36 37.20
C LYS A 215 -13.72 -1.52 37.99
N GLY A 216 -12.46 -1.39 38.41
CA GLY A 216 -11.71 -2.47 39.08
C GLY A 216 -11.39 -3.66 38.17
N THR A 217 -11.57 -3.53 36.85
CA THR A 217 -11.32 -4.61 35.89
C THR A 217 -11.03 -4.05 34.50
N PHE A 218 -10.39 -4.86 33.64
CA PHE A 218 -10.18 -4.50 32.24
C PHE A 218 -11.53 -4.33 31.53
N VAL A 219 -11.63 -3.29 30.70
CA VAL A 219 -12.73 -3.13 29.75
C VAL A 219 -12.21 -3.01 28.33
N PRO A 220 -12.96 -3.48 27.32
CA PRO A 220 -12.56 -3.33 25.93
C PRO A 220 -12.32 -1.85 25.57
N PHE A 221 -11.24 -1.57 24.84
CA PHE A 221 -10.88 -0.22 24.43
C PHE A 221 -11.99 0.44 23.60
N SER A 222 -12.81 -0.36 22.92
CA SER A 222 -13.94 0.11 22.12
C SER A 222 -15.00 0.88 22.91
N CYS A 223 -15.09 0.67 24.22
CA CYS A 223 -15.95 1.45 25.12
C CYS A 223 -15.70 2.97 25.05
N LEU A 224 -14.50 3.40 24.64
CA LEU A 224 -14.15 4.82 24.51
C LEU A 224 -14.77 5.53 23.30
N TYR A 225 -15.16 4.77 22.28
CA TYR A 225 -15.65 5.34 21.01
C TYR A 225 -17.01 4.80 20.54
N GLU A 226 -17.44 3.60 20.95
CA GLU A 226 -18.74 3.04 20.56
C GLU A 226 -19.96 3.86 21.03
N LYS A 227 -19.82 4.60 22.13
CA LYS A 227 -20.93 5.36 22.75
C LYS A 227 -20.91 6.85 22.41
N LYS A 228 -20.01 7.32 21.55
CA LYS A 228 -19.84 8.75 21.27
C LYS A 228 -20.44 9.13 19.91
N SER A 229 -21.10 10.30 19.88
CA SER A 229 -21.77 10.85 18.69
C SER A 229 -20.79 11.16 17.54
N GLU A 230 -21.35 11.43 16.36
CA GLU A 230 -20.61 11.73 15.11
C GLU A 230 -19.65 12.95 15.16
N ASN A 231 -19.62 13.69 16.28
CA ASN A 231 -18.78 14.88 16.49
C ASN A 231 -17.46 14.62 17.25
N THR A 232 -16.93 13.39 17.21
CA THR A 232 -15.64 13.09 17.83
C THR A 232 -14.45 13.31 16.90
N SER A 233 -13.27 13.54 17.50
CA SER A 233 -11.98 13.59 16.80
C SER A 233 -11.55 12.27 16.16
N LEU A 234 -12.36 11.21 16.27
CA LEU A 234 -12.15 9.89 15.68
C LEU A 234 -12.91 9.69 14.36
N LYS A 235 -13.59 10.74 13.88
CA LYS A 235 -14.36 10.69 12.65
C LYS A 235 -13.46 10.31 11.47
N CYS A 236 -13.80 9.17 10.87
CA CYS A 236 -13.23 8.71 9.61
C CYS A 236 -14.15 9.16 8.48
N LYS A 237 -13.58 9.69 7.39
CA LYS A 237 -14.32 10.06 6.18
C LYS A 237 -14.05 9.02 5.11
N LEU A 238 -15.10 8.41 4.56
CA LEU A 238 -14.98 7.52 3.41
C LEU A 238 -14.51 8.32 2.20
N GLU A 239 -13.42 7.89 1.55
CA GLU A 239 -12.85 8.56 0.38
C GLU A 239 -12.84 7.67 -0.87
N ALA A 240 -12.79 6.34 -0.72
CA ALA A 240 -12.86 5.43 -1.87
C ALA A 240 -13.52 4.10 -1.51
N ILE A 241 -14.24 3.56 -2.49
CA ILE A 241 -14.88 2.23 -2.46
C ILE A 241 -14.24 1.41 -3.58
N PRO A 242 -13.88 0.13 -3.33
CA PRO A 242 -13.26 -0.71 -4.34
C PRO A 242 -14.24 -1.08 -5.45
N ASP A 243 -13.73 -1.22 -6.67
CA ASP A 243 -14.41 -2.03 -7.68
C ASP A 243 -14.26 -3.50 -7.32
N ILE A 244 -15.36 -4.12 -6.90
CA ILE A 244 -15.38 -5.51 -6.44
C ILE A 244 -14.95 -6.50 -7.54
N THR A 245 -15.12 -6.13 -8.81
CA THR A 245 -14.75 -6.98 -9.96
C THR A 245 -13.23 -7.10 -10.14
N LEU A 246 -12.46 -6.17 -9.56
CA LEU A 246 -10.99 -6.17 -9.62
C LEU A 246 -10.34 -6.90 -8.45
N VAL A 247 -11.05 -7.14 -7.35
CA VAL A 247 -10.45 -7.62 -6.09
C VAL A 247 -9.79 -8.99 -6.22
N SER A 248 -10.48 -9.95 -6.86
CA SER A 248 -9.93 -11.28 -7.14
C SER A 248 -8.76 -11.21 -8.12
N LYS A 249 -8.87 -10.35 -9.14
CA LYS A 249 -7.84 -10.14 -10.16
C LYS A 249 -6.56 -9.58 -9.56
N TYR A 250 -6.68 -8.58 -8.69
CA TYR A 250 -5.55 -8.08 -7.90
C TYR A 250 -4.96 -9.14 -6.97
N GLY A 251 -5.77 -10.03 -6.41
CA GLY A 251 -5.28 -11.17 -5.63
C GLY A 251 -4.31 -12.05 -6.44
N LEU A 252 -4.61 -12.32 -7.72
CA LEU A 252 -3.70 -13.05 -8.61
C LEU A 252 -2.46 -12.23 -9.00
N MET A 253 -2.65 -10.95 -9.29
CA MET A 253 -1.55 -10.06 -9.68
C MET A 253 -0.55 -9.84 -8.53
N VAL A 254 -1.03 -9.76 -7.28
CA VAL A 254 -0.18 -9.69 -6.07
C VAL A 254 0.67 -10.94 -5.92
N LYS A 255 0.12 -12.14 -6.15
CA LYS A 255 0.91 -13.39 -6.12
C LYS A 255 2.06 -13.34 -7.12
N LYS A 256 1.78 -12.99 -8.37
CA LYS A 256 2.82 -12.83 -9.40
C LYS A 256 3.83 -11.74 -9.05
N ARG A 257 3.37 -10.64 -8.46
CA ARG A 257 4.26 -9.57 -8.01
C ARG A 257 5.26 -10.08 -6.97
N LEU A 258 4.80 -10.84 -5.96
CA LEU A 258 5.69 -11.40 -4.93
C LEU A 258 6.65 -12.44 -5.50
N GLU A 259 6.23 -13.24 -6.48
CA GLU A 259 7.12 -14.17 -7.20
C GLU A 259 8.26 -13.40 -7.89
N ILE A 260 7.93 -12.35 -8.65
CA ILE A 260 8.92 -11.51 -9.35
C ILE A 260 9.82 -10.79 -8.33
N GLU A 261 9.26 -10.31 -7.22
CA GLU A 261 10.01 -9.65 -6.17
C GLU A 261 11.05 -10.57 -5.52
N ASN A 262 10.68 -11.83 -5.23
CA ASN A 262 11.62 -12.82 -4.71
C ASN A 262 12.75 -13.10 -5.73
N LEU A 263 12.43 -13.21 -7.02
CA LEU A 263 13.44 -13.36 -8.08
C LEU A 263 14.37 -12.14 -8.16
N LEU A 264 13.86 -10.93 -7.94
CA LEU A 264 14.68 -9.72 -7.87
C LEU A 264 15.63 -9.77 -6.66
N VAL A 265 15.17 -10.23 -5.50
CA VAL A 265 16.02 -10.41 -4.30
C VAL A 265 17.10 -11.46 -4.56
N GLU A 266 16.77 -12.57 -5.22
CA GLU A 266 17.76 -13.59 -5.60
C GLU A 266 18.78 -13.06 -6.62
N LYS A 267 18.32 -12.29 -7.62
CA LYS A 267 19.15 -11.71 -8.68
C LYS A 267 20.09 -10.62 -8.17
N LEU A 268 19.61 -9.75 -7.27
CA LEU A 268 20.32 -8.55 -6.80
C LEU A 268 20.99 -8.73 -5.44
N GLY A 269 20.62 -9.78 -4.70
CA GLY A 269 21.01 -9.98 -3.31
C GLY A 269 20.09 -9.27 -2.32
N SER A 270 20.18 -9.68 -1.05
CA SER A 270 19.55 -9.01 0.10
C SER A 270 20.58 -8.17 0.84
N ILE A 271 20.17 -7.02 1.36
CA ILE A 271 20.96 -6.22 2.31
C ILE A 271 20.63 -6.52 3.76
#